data_AF-A0A918DJQ8-F1
#
_entry.id   AF-A0A918DJQ8-F1
#
_cell.length_a   1.000
_cell.length_b   1.000
_cell.length_c   1.000
_cell.angle_alpha   90.00
_cell.angle_beta   90.00
_cell.angle_gamma   90.00
#
_symmetry.space_group_name_H-M   'P 1'
#
loop_
_entity.id
_entity.type
_entity.pdbx_description
1 polymer ?
#
loop_
_entity_poly.entity_id
_entity_poly.type
_entity_poly.pdbx_seq_one_letter_code
_entity_poly.pdbx_strand_id
1 'polypeptide(L)' 'MALTPAQVASPLARRPYDLRHAAVSLWLNGGVPAPEVAARAGHGVDVLLRVYAKCIDGQEDIVNQRIADVLTA' A
#
# COMPACT_ATOMS: atom_id res chain seq x y z
N MET A 1 16.83 16.61 -2.64
CA MET A 1 15.65 16.26 -3.45
C MET A 1 15.56 14.74 -3.53
N ALA A 2 14.38 14.14 -3.37
CA ALA A 2 14.22 12.67 -3.26
C ALA A 2 14.29 11.91 -4.60
N LEU A 3 14.28 12.61 -5.75
CA LEU A 3 14.34 12.02 -7.09
C LEU A 3 15.63 12.45 -7.80
N THR A 4 16.17 11.58 -8.66
CA THR A 4 17.27 11.90 -9.57
C THR A 4 16.83 12.82 -10.70
N PRO A 5 17.74 13.55 -11.38
CA PRO A 5 17.36 14.43 -12.49
C PRO A 5 16.57 13.72 -13.60
N ALA A 6 16.93 12.47 -13.91
CA ALA A 6 16.20 11.64 -14.88
C ALA A 6 14.78 11.27 -14.40
N GLN A 7 14.61 10.98 -13.11
CA GLN A 7 13.29 10.71 -12.53
C GLN A 7 12.41 11.96 -12.49
N VAL A 8 13.00 13.15 -12.29
CA VAL A 8 12.29 14.44 -12.38
C VAL A 8 11.76 14.72 -13.78
N ALA A 9 12.50 14.33 -14.83
CA ALA A 9 12.04 14.45 -16.21
C ALA A 9 11.01 13.39 -16.62
N SER A 10 10.81 12.36 -15.80
CA SER A 10 9.89 11.25 -16.08
C SER A 10 8.45 11.55 -15.64
N PRO A 11 7.46 10.79 -16.13
CA PRO A 11 6.07 10.90 -15.67
C PRO A 11 5.89 10.70 -14.15
N LEU A 12 6.84 10.05 -13.47
CA LEU A 12 6.81 9.81 -12.01
C LEU A 12 6.80 11.13 -11.21
N ALA A 13 7.42 12.18 -11.74
CA ALA A 13 7.47 13.49 -11.09
C ALA A 13 6.28 14.40 -11.45
N ARG A 14 5.41 13.98 -12.39
CA ARG A 14 4.24 14.77 -12.83
C ARG A 14 3.31 15.09 -11.67
N ARG A 15 3.18 14.16 -10.74
CA ARG A 15 2.41 14.30 -9.50
C ARG A 15 3.13 13.51 -8.40
N PRO A 16 4.02 14.16 -7.63
CA PRO A 16 4.80 13.49 -6.59
C PRO A 16 3.94 12.70 -5.58
N TYR A 17 2.69 13.14 -5.36
CA TYR A 17 1.71 12.46 -4.51
C TYR A 17 1.21 11.11 -5.07
N ASP A 18 1.29 10.87 -6.39
CA ASP A 18 0.87 9.61 -7.00
C ASP A 18 1.80 8.46 -6.57
N LEU A 19 3.09 8.74 -6.37
CA LEU A 19 4.07 7.75 -5.86
C LEU A 19 3.74 7.33 -4.42
N ARG A 20 3.26 8.27 -3.60
CA ARG A 20 2.80 7.98 -2.25
C ARG A 20 1.54 7.12 -2.29
N HIS A 21 0.59 7.40 -3.18
CA HIS A 21 -0.58 6.54 -3.38
C HIS A 21 -0.18 5.12 -3.83
N ALA A 22 0.73 5.02 -4.80
CA ALA A 22 1.23 3.74 -5.29
C ALA A 22 1.95 2.93 -4.20
N ALA A 23 2.77 3.57 -3.37
CA ALA A 23 3.47 2.91 -2.26
C ALA A 23 2.49 2.33 -1.23
N VAL A 24 1.45 3.10 -0.84
CA VAL A 24 0.43 2.63 0.11
C VAL A 24 -0.35 1.45 -0.47
N SER A 25 -0.80 1.54 -1.73
CA SER A 25 -1.47 0.43 -2.41
C SER A 25 -0.58 -0.81 -2.52
N LEU A 26 0.72 -0.64 -2.78
CA LEU A 26 1.67 -1.74 -2.89
C LEU A 26 1.86 -2.46 -1.54
N TRP A 27 2.05 -1.71 -0.45
CA TRP A 27 2.23 -2.31 0.88
C TRP A 27 0.99 -3.07 1.34
N LEU A 28 -0.20 -2.53 1.10
CA LEU A 28 -1.45 -3.24 1.38
C LEU A 28 -1.55 -4.52 0.55
N ASN A 29 -1.24 -4.45 -0.75
CA ASN A 29 -1.31 -5.62 -1.61
C ASN A 29 -0.26 -6.69 -1.26
N GLY A 30 0.91 -6.28 -0.76
CA GLY A 30 1.91 -7.17 -0.17
C GLY A 30 1.48 -7.78 1.17
N GLY A 31 0.32 -7.39 1.69
CA GLY A 31 -0.27 -7.88 2.93
C GLY A 31 0.44 -7.36 4.18
N VAL A 32 1.01 -6.15 4.11
CA VAL A 32 1.45 -5.41 5.30
C VAL A 32 0.22 -4.96 6.09
N PRO A 33 0.19 -5.12 7.43
CA PRO A 33 -0.96 -4.73 8.24
C PRO A 33 -1.34 -3.25 8.05
N ALA A 34 -2.64 -2.97 7.89
CA ALA A 34 -3.14 -1.61 7.70
C ALA A 34 -2.66 -0.60 8.76
N PRO A 35 -2.58 -0.93 10.08
CA PRO A 35 -2.04 -0.01 11.08
C PRO A 35 -0.57 0.39 10.82
N GLU A 36 0.24 -0.54 10.32
CA GLU A 36 1.65 -0.28 10.00
C GLU A 36 1.79 0.55 8.73
N VAL A 37 0.97 0.26 7.70
CA VAL A 37 0.88 1.09 6.49
C VAL A 37 0.45 2.52 6.84
N ALA A 38 -0.54 2.68 7.74
CA ALA A 38 -1.02 3.98 8.22
C ALA A 38 0.10 4.78 8.89
N ALA A 39 0.85 4.15 9.80
CA ALA A 39 1.97 4.76 10.49
C ALA A 39 3.11 5.16 9.53
N ARG A 40 3.49 4.29 8.59
CA ARG A 40 4.51 4.55 7.57
C ARG A 40 4.10 5.67 6.61
N ALA A 41 2.81 5.74 6.27
CA ALA A 41 2.28 6.84 5.50
C ALA A 41 2.19 8.12 6.35
N GLY A 42 1.90 8.04 7.64
CA GLY A 42 1.65 9.22 8.47
C GLY A 42 0.23 9.75 8.35
N HIS A 43 -0.75 8.85 8.19
CA HIS A 43 -2.18 9.17 8.29
C HIS A 43 -2.90 8.17 9.21
N GLY A 44 -4.13 8.47 9.61
CA GLY A 44 -4.95 7.57 10.40
C GLY A 44 -5.35 6.30 9.65
N VAL A 45 -5.72 5.26 10.40
CA VAL A 45 -6.24 3.99 9.84
C VAL A 45 -7.62 4.20 9.19
N ASP A 46 -8.39 5.17 9.68
CA ASP A 46 -9.68 5.57 9.11
C ASP A 46 -9.54 6.07 7.67
N VAL A 47 -8.48 6.82 7.37
CA VAL A 47 -8.15 7.28 6.01
C VAL A 47 -7.87 6.09 5.11
N LEU A 48 -7.20 5.07 5.66
CA LEU A 48 -6.86 3.85 4.94
C LEU A 48 -8.11 3.08 4.53
N LEU A 49 -9.03 2.87 5.46
CA LEU A 49 -10.31 2.21 5.18
C LEU A 49 -11.17 3.02 4.22
N ARG A 50 -11.17 4.35 4.31
CA ARG A 50 -11.94 5.21 3.40
C ARG A 50 -11.39 5.25 1.98
N VAL A 51 -10.07 5.33 1.83
CA VAL A 51 -9.41 5.63 0.53
C VAL A 51 -8.93 4.36 -0.17
N TYR A 52 -8.50 3.36 0.58
CA TYR A 52 -7.82 2.17 0.07
C TYR A 52 -8.57 0.85 0.30
N ALA A 53 -9.80 0.86 0.82
CA ALA A 53 -10.60 -0.37 0.95
C ALA A 53 -10.70 -1.16 -0.37
N LYS A 54 -10.79 -0.47 -1.51
CA LYS A 54 -10.78 -1.09 -2.86
C LYS A 54 -9.50 -1.85 -3.21
N CYS A 55 -8.38 -1.57 -2.53
CA CYS A 55 -7.13 -2.30 -2.70
C CYS A 55 -7.04 -3.50 -1.76
N ILE A 56 -7.91 -3.58 -0.76
CA ILE A 56 -8.06 -4.73 0.13
C ILE A 56 -9.07 -5.74 -0.49
N ASP A 57 -10.03 -5.22 -1.29
CA ASP A 57 -10.96 -6.02 -2.09
C ASP A 57 -10.19 -6.87 -3.12
N GLY A 58 -10.35 -8.20 -3.05
CA GLY A 58 -9.57 -9.17 -3.85
C GLY A 58 -8.36 -9.80 -3.13
N GLN A 59 -8.10 -9.43 -1.87
CA GLN A 59 -7.10 -10.11 -1.03
C GLN A 59 -7.62 -11.38 -0.35
N GLU A 60 -8.90 -11.72 -0.54
CA GLU A 60 -9.58 -12.79 0.22
C GLU A 60 -8.88 -14.15 0.05
N ASP A 61 -8.53 -14.53 -1.18
CA ASP A 61 -7.80 -15.77 -1.47
C ASP A 61 -6.40 -15.78 -0.81
N ILE A 62 -5.69 -14.65 -0.85
CA ILE A 62 -4.35 -14.50 -0.27
C ILE A 62 -4.42 -14.60 1.26
N VAL A 63 -5.42 -13.95 1.86
CA VAL A 63 -5.65 -13.98 3.31
C VAL A 63 -6.05 -15.39 3.75
N ASN A 64 -6.96 -16.04 3.03
CA ASN A 64 -7.37 -17.41 3.29
C ASN A 64 -6.19 -18.39 3.20
N GLN A 65 -5.31 -18.23 2.21
CA GLN A 65 -4.10 -19.04 2.10
C GLN A 65 -3.18 -18.83 3.31
N ARG A 66 -2.93 -17.57 3.71
CA ARG A 66 -2.10 -17.28 4.90
C ARG A 66 -2.70 -17.87 6.19
N ILE A 67 -4.04 -17.84 6.33
CA ILE A 67 -4.74 -18.46 7.46
C ILE A 67 -4.55 -19.99 7.41
N ALA A 68 -4.73 -20.60 6.25
CA ALA A 68 -4.55 -22.03 6.05
C ALA A 68 -3.12 -22.49 6.39
N ASP A 69 -2.10 -21.73 5.98
CA ASP A 69 -0.69 -22.01 6.26
C ASP A 69 -0.41 -21.99 7.77
N VAL A 70 -1.02 -21.06 8.52
CA VAL A 70 -0.86 -20.99 9.99
C VAL A 70 -1.62 -22.12 10.69
N LEU A 71 -2.76 -22.54 10.17
CA LEU A 71 -3.57 -23.62 10.77
C LEU A 71 -3.03 -25.03 10.49
N THR A 72 -2.19 -25.18 9.46
CA THR A 72 -1.57 -26.45 9.09
C THR A 72 -0.11 -26.60 9.56
N ALA A 73 0.46 -25.55 10.16
CA ALA A 73 1.77 -25.57 10.83
C ALA A 73 1.66 -26.07 12.28
#